data_AF-A0A448WE67-F1
#
_entry.id   AF-A0A448WE67-F1
#
_cell.length_a   1.000
_cell.length_b   1.000
_cell.length_c   1.000
_cell.angle_alpha   90.00
_cell.angle_beta   90.00
_cell.angle_gamma   90.00
#
_symmetry.space_group_name_H-M   'P 1'
#
loop_
_entity.id
_entity.type
_entity.pdbx_description
1 polymer ?
#
loop_
_entity_poly.entity_id
_entity_poly.type
_entity_poly.pdbx_seq_one_letter_code
_entity_poly.pdbx_strand_id
1 'polypeptide(L)' 'MLSTTLHEEVIEGVKLLVRQRIGSIAKLAGACIVPGLPKTKSGKIARASLTNMASGSSILVRLYKENT' A
#
# COMPACT_ATOMS: atom_id res chain seq x y z
N MET A 1 21.38 13.31 -1.59
CA MET A 1 20.23 13.35 -0.67
C MET A 1 18.99 13.51 -1.53
N LEU A 2 18.21 12.44 -1.67
CA LEU A 2 17.06 12.38 -2.59
C LEU A 2 15.85 13.13 -1.99
N SER A 3 15.19 13.87 -2.86
CA SER A 3 14.18 14.91 -2.61
C SER A 3 13.00 14.47 -1.76
N THR A 4 12.79 15.14 -0.63
CA THR A 4 11.60 14.97 0.24
C THR A 4 10.31 15.52 -0.40
N THR A 5 10.42 16.20 -1.54
CA THR A 5 9.31 16.83 -2.28
C THR A 5 8.45 15.87 -3.13
N LEU A 6 8.74 14.56 -3.23
CA LEU A 6 8.12 13.70 -4.25
C LEU A 6 6.98 12.73 -3.81
N HIS A 7 6.76 12.48 -2.51
CA HIS A 7 5.78 11.45 -2.11
C HIS A 7 4.32 11.96 -2.13
N GLU A 8 4.11 13.22 -1.75
CA GLU A 8 2.77 13.82 -1.71
C GLU A 8 2.21 14.01 -3.12
N GLU A 9 3.04 14.48 -4.05
CA GLU A 9 2.68 14.62 -5.47
C GLU A 9 2.26 13.28 -6.08
N VAL A 10 2.97 12.20 -5.76
CA VAL A 10 2.61 10.85 -6.18
C VAL A 10 1.26 10.43 -5.61
N ILE A 11 1.02 10.69 -4.31
CA ILE A 11 -0.25 10.37 -3.66
C ILE A 11 -1.41 11.13 -4.31
N GLU A 12 -1.25 12.43 -4.55
CA GLU A 12 -2.28 13.25 -5.20
C GLU A 12 -2.50 12.84 -6.66
N GLY A 13 -1.43 12.52 -7.39
CA GLY A 13 -1.51 11.98 -8.75
C GLY A 13 -2.30 10.67 -8.81
N VAL A 14 -2.09 9.76 -7.84
CA VAL A 14 -2.85 8.51 -7.75
C VAL A 14 -4.32 8.76 -7.42
N LYS A 15 -4.63 9.69 -6.50
CA LYS A 15 -6.03 10.07 -6.20
C LYS A 15 -6.73 10.62 -7.43
N LEU A 16 -6.08 11.51 -8.17
CA LEU A 16 -6.61 12.06 -9.41
C LEU A 16 -6.83 10.96 -10.46
N LEU A 17 -5.86 10.07 -10.64
CA LEU A 17 -5.94 8.97 -11.61
C LEU A 17 -7.11 8.02 -11.29
N VAL A 18 -7.31 7.66 -10.02
CA VAL A 18 -8.43 6.81 -9.61
C VAL A 18 -9.77 7.50 -9.89
N ARG A 19 -9.87 8.79 -9.59
CA ARG A 19 -11.09 9.56 -9.87
C ARG A 19 -11.37 9.69 -11.38
N GLN A 20 -10.33 9.82 -12.20
CA GLN A 20 -10.47 9.88 -13.66
C GLN A 20 -10.80 8.52 -14.29
N ARG A 21 -10.19 7.43 -13.81
CA ARG A 21 -10.31 6.10 -14.42
C ARG A 21 -11.49 5.28 -13.92
N ILE A 22 -11.82 5.39 -12.64
CA ILE A 22 -12.89 4.62 -12.00
C ILE A 22 -14.13 5.49 -11.76
N GLY A 23 -13.94 6.79 -11.55
CA GLY A 23 -15.03 7.74 -11.30
C GLY A 23 -15.30 7.99 -9.81
N SER A 24 -16.36 8.75 -9.55
CA SER A 24 -16.77 9.18 -8.20
C SER A 24 -17.21 8.04 -7.27
N ILE A 25 -17.49 6.85 -7.81
CA ILE A 25 -17.84 5.67 -7.03
C ILE A 25 -16.64 5.12 -6.22
N ALA A 26 -15.41 5.42 -6.66
CA ALA A 26 -14.20 4.99 -5.95
C ALA A 26 -13.95 5.85 -4.71
N LYS A 27 -14.14 5.27 -3.51
CA LYS A 27 -13.77 5.90 -2.23
C LYS A 27 -12.31 5.61 -1.85
N LEU A 28 -11.36 6.16 -2.60
CA LEU A 28 -9.95 6.10 -2.19
C LEU A 28 -9.71 7.10 -1.05
N ALA A 29 -9.84 6.64 0.20
CA ALA A 29 -9.74 7.48 1.39
C ALA A 29 -8.30 7.95 1.69
N GLY A 30 -7.31 7.15 1.33
CA GLY A 30 -5.90 7.47 1.57
C GLY A 30 -4.95 6.53 0.85
N ALA A 31 -3.70 6.96 0.72
CA ALA A 31 -2.60 6.17 0.19
C ALA A 31 -1.32 6.53 0.96
N CYS A 32 -0.40 5.57 1.05
CA CYS A 32 0.90 5.78 1.67
C CYS A 32 1.98 5.07 0.85
N ILE A 33 3.20 5.61 0.93
CA ILE A 33 4.38 5.02 0.31
C ILE A 33 5.06 4.15 1.35
N VAL A 34 5.38 2.92 0.98
CA VAL A 34 6.03 1.93 1.85
C VAL A 34 7.21 1.30 1.11
N PRO A 35 8.27 0.88 1.82
CA PRO A 35 9.42 0.24 1.21
C PRO A 35 9.09 -1.14 0.59
N GLY A 36 8.04 -1.80 1.08
CA GLY A 36 7.59 -3.08 0.55
C GLY A 36 6.27 -3.54 1.17
N LEU A 37 5.60 -4.46 0.48
CA LEU A 37 4.38 -5.10 0.97
C LEU A 37 4.69 -6.49 1.52
N PRO A 38 3.96 -6.96 2.56
CA PRO A 38 4.08 -8.31 3.06
C PRO A 38 3.65 -9.30 1.97
N LYS A 39 4.57 -10.20 1.61
CA LYS A 39 4.35 -11.23 0.59
C LYS A 39 4.53 -12.63 1.16
N THR A 40 3.82 -13.58 0.57
CA THR A 40 4.04 -15.01 0.80
C THR A 40 5.28 -15.50 0.05
N LYS A 41 5.72 -16.74 0.32
CA LYS A 41 6.84 -17.38 -0.41
C LYS A 41 6.65 -17.42 -1.94
N SER A 42 5.41 -17.39 -2.43
CA SER A 42 5.08 -17.35 -3.86
C SER A 42 4.93 -15.93 -4.41
N GLY A 43 5.24 -14.89 -3.62
CA GLY A 43 5.15 -13.49 -4.02
C GLY A 43 3.74 -12.88 -3.94
N LYS A 44 2.72 -13.66 -3.49
CA LYS A 44 1.36 -13.13 -3.34
C LYS A 44 1.33 -12.11 -2.20
N ILE A 45 0.72 -10.95 -2.45
CA ILE A 45 0.52 -9.91 -1.42
C ILE A 45 -0.48 -10.44 -0.39
N ALA A 46 -0.09 -10.41 0.89
CA ALA A 46 -0.92 -10.86 2.01
C ALA A 46 -1.97 -9.79 2.41
N ARG A 47 -2.96 -9.55 1.53
CA ARG A 47 -3.96 -8.49 1.72
C ARG A 47 -4.78 -8.64 3.01
N ALA A 48 -5.16 -9.86 3.38
CA ALA A 48 -5.90 -10.10 4.63
C ALA A 48 -5.12 -9.63 5.86
N SER A 49 -3.80 -9.85 5.89
CA SER A 49 -2.94 -9.34 6.95
C SER A 49 -2.89 -7.81 6.96
N LEU A 50 -2.80 -7.17 5.79
CA LEU A 50 -2.86 -5.70 5.69
C LEU A 50 -4.18 -5.15 6.25
N THR A 51 -5.31 -5.75 5.89
CA THR A 51 -6.63 -5.36 6.41
C THR A 51 -6.70 -5.51 7.93
N ASN A 52 -6.24 -6.63 8.46
CA ASN A 52 -6.26 -6.88 9.89
C ASN A 52 -5.31 -5.94 10.66
N MET A 53 -4.15 -5.55 10.09
CA MET A 53 -3.31 -4.50 10.68
C MET A 53 -4.03 -3.15 10.71
N ALA A 54 -4.68 -2.78 9.61
CA ALA A 54 -5.40 -1.51 9.53
C ALA A 54 -6.60 -1.46 10.50
N SER A 55 -7.22 -2.61 10.80
CA SER A 55 -8.31 -2.71 11.78
C SER A 55 -7.85 -2.83 13.23
N GLY A 56 -6.54 -2.87 13.51
CA GLY A 56 -5.99 -3.04 14.86
C GLY A 56 -6.08 -4.47 15.41
N SER A 57 -6.36 -5.46 14.55
CA SER A 57 -6.44 -6.87 14.94
C SER A 57 -5.04 -7.49 15.06
N SER A 58 -4.89 -8.46 15.96
CA SER A 58 -3.66 -9.25 16.07
C SER A 58 -3.42 -10.05 14.79
N ILE A 59 -2.19 -9.97 14.25
CA ILE A 59 -1.85 -10.76 13.06
C ILE A 59 -0.53 -11.50 13.21
N LEU A 60 -0.49 -12.70 12.65
CA LEU A 60 0.74 -13.43 12.40
C LEU A 60 1.20 -13.14 10.98
N VAL A 61 2.15 -12.22 10.81
CA VAL A 61 2.82 -12.05 9.52
C VAL A 61 3.95 -13.05 9.43
N ARG A 62 3.78 -14.09 8.60
CA ARG A 62 4.92 -14.94 8.21
C ARG A 62 5.70 -14.22 7.11
N LEU A 63 6.48 -13.22 7.50
CA LEU A 63 7.37 -12.50 6.59
C LEU A 63 8.45 -13.47 6.11
N TYR A 64 8.54 -13.64 4.80
CA TYR A 64 9.77 -14.15 4.18
C TYR A 64 10.73 -12.96 4.10
N LYS A 65 11.91 -13.08 4.70
CA LYS A 65 13.00 -12.15 4.42
C LYS A 65 13.44 -12.39 2.98
N GLU A 66 13.35 -11.39 2.13
CA GLU A 66 14.07 -11.41 0.86
C GLU A 66 15.57 -11.55 1.21
N ASN A 67 16.21 -12.63 0.72
CA ASN A 67 17.66 -12.81 0.84
C ASN A 67 18.31 -11.63 0.09
N THR A 68 18.95 -10.74 0.84
CA THR A 68 20.05 -9.93 0.30
C THR A 68 21.28 -10.82 0.18
#